data_AF-A0A2W5RZF0-F1
#
_entry.id   AF-A0A2W5RZF0-F1
#
_cell.length_a   1.000
_cell.length_b   1.000
_cell.length_c   1.000
_cell.angle_alpha   90.00
_cell.angle_beta   90.00
_cell.angle_gamma   90.00
#
_symmetry.space_group_name_H-M   'P 1'
#
loop_
_entity.id
_entity.type
_entity.pdbx_description
1 polymer ?
#
loop_
_entity_poly.entity_id
_entity_poly.type
_entity_poly.pdbx_seq_one_letter_code
_entity_poly.pdbx_strand_id
1 'polypeptide(L)'
;MSRKNKLPPDTIGRFEALGIKWFLTQPYPYMVCCIDPQDDEQLAKMDQALDKWRDVGKPCQTGRATAYFTDDAYVAIVQIKRCKHWRAVIAHEITHIKNFIADDFGITWDKTNDEPEAYLVGALFTQIERAYEGLGYGKKS
;
A
#
# COMPACT_ATOMS: atom_id res chain seq x y z
N MET A 1 7.78 8.12 15.04
CA MET A 1 6.43 8.54 15.49
C MET A 1 5.75 7.38 16.21
N SER A 2 4.88 7.60 17.20
CA SER A 2 4.12 6.51 17.84
C SER A 2 3.31 5.76 16.78
N ARG A 3 3.40 4.43 16.74
CA ARG A 3 2.65 3.64 15.75
C ARG A 3 1.15 3.73 16.05
N LYS A 4 0.41 4.51 15.25
CA LYS A 4 -1.01 4.83 15.55
C LYS A 4 -2.01 3.83 14.97
N ASN A 5 -1.60 2.98 14.04
CA ASN A 5 -2.51 2.11 13.29
C ASN A 5 -2.16 0.63 13.49
N LYS A 6 -2.49 0.07 14.67
CA LYS A 6 -2.33 -1.37 14.94
C LYS A 6 -3.47 -2.15 14.28
N LEU A 7 -3.15 -3.18 13.52
CA LEU A 7 -4.11 -4.13 12.95
C LEU A 7 -4.15 -5.43 13.79
N PRO A 8 -5.18 -6.29 13.61
CA PRO A 8 -5.25 -7.59 14.25
C PRO A 8 -4.02 -8.47 13.92
N PRO A 9 -3.55 -9.34 14.84
CA PRO A 9 -2.35 -10.16 14.63
C PRO A 9 -2.42 -11.03 13.36
N ASP A 10 -3.55 -11.72 13.14
CA ASP A 10 -3.77 -12.60 11.98
C ASP A 10 -4.18 -11.85 10.69
N THR A 11 -3.51 -10.74 10.37
CA THR A 11 -3.86 -9.95 9.19
C THR A 11 -3.62 -10.71 7.88
N ILE A 12 -2.52 -11.48 7.80
CA ILE A 12 -2.19 -12.26 6.59
C ILE A 12 -3.22 -13.37 6.36
N GLY A 13 -3.56 -14.16 7.38
CA GLY A 13 -4.55 -15.22 7.27
C GLY A 13 -5.93 -14.69 6.88
N ARG A 14 -6.33 -13.53 7.42
CA ARG A 14 -7.57 -12.84 7.02
C ARG A 14 -7.56 -12.39 5.56
N PHE A 15 -6.43 -11.86 5.08
CA PHE A 15 -6.30 -11.47 3.67
C PHE A 15 -6.39 -12.69 2.75
N GLU A 16 -5.71 -13.78 3.08
CA GLU A 16 -5.76 -15.03 2.31
C GLU A 16 -7.17 -15.63 2.29
N ALA A 17 -7.85 -15.70 3.45
CA ALA A 17 -9.20 -16.24 3.56
C ALA A 17 -10.24 -15.45 2.74
N LEU A 18 -10.02 -14.15 2.54
CA LEU A 18 -10.89 -13.26 1.79
C LEU A 18 -10.42 -13.02 0.35
N GLY A 19 -9.32 -13.65 -0.07
CA GLY A 19 -8.74 -13.48 -1.41
C GLY A 19 -8.22 -12.06 -1.68
N ILE A 20 -7.88 -11.32 -0.63
CA ILE A 20 -7.29 -9.98 -0.73
C ILE A 20 -5.84 -10.13 -1.19
N LYS A 21 -5.52 -9.54 -2.34
CA LYS A 21 -4.18 -9.62 -2.92
C LYS A 21 -3.22 -8.65 -2.24
N TRP A 22 -1.99 -9.10 -2.05
CA TRP A 22 -0.89 -8.33 -1.50
C TRP A 22 0.45 -8.85 -2.05
N PHE A 23 1.53 -8.09 -1.84
CA PHE A 23 2.89 -8.50 -2.15
C PHE A 23 3.89 -7.96 -1.12
N LEU A 24 5.11 -8.51 -1.07
CA LEU A 24 6.18 -8.08 -0.16
C LEU A 24 7.20 -7.18 -0.86
N THR A 25 7.65 -6.14 -0.17
CA THR A 25 8.61 -5.16 -0.68
C THR A 25 10.06 -5.57 -0.42
N GLN A 26 10.52 -6.67 -1.02
CA GLN A 26 11.90 -7.15 -0.80
C GLN A 26 12.96 -6.05 -1.06
N PRO A 27 14.00 -5.91 -0.20
CA PRO A 27 14.34 -6.77 0.93
C PRO A 27 13.62 -6.43 2.25
N TYR A 28 12.80 -5.38 2.29
CA TYR A 28 12.09 -4.95 3.49
C TYR A 28 10.78 -5.74 3.62
N PRO A 29 10.51 -6.44 4.74
CA PRO A 29 9.31 -7.25 4.91
C PRO A 29 8.08 -6.38 5.19
N TYR A 30 7.75 -5.49 4.26
CA TYR A 30 6.56 -4.65 4.26
C TYR A 30 5.55 -5.28 3.30
N MET A 31 4.35 -5.57 3.79
CA MET A 31 3.25 -6.08 2.98
C MET A 31 2.51 -4.90 2.34
N VAL A 32 2.37 -4.89 1.02
CA VAL A 32 1.61 -3.86 0.29
C VAL A 32 0.31 -4.45 -0.23
N CYS A 33 -0.80 -3.82 0.11
CA CYS A 33 -2.13 -4.17 -0.36
C CYS A 33 -2.71 -3.01 -1.18
N CYS A 34 -2.99 -3.26 -2.46
CA CYS A 34 -3.52 -2.25 -3.38
C CYS A 34 -5.04 -2.37 -3.49
N ILE A 35 -5.73 -1.27 -3.18
CA ILE A 35 -7.19 -1.19 -3.11
C ILE A 35 -7.71 -0.13 -4.07
N ASP A 36 -8.66 -0.48 -4.93
CA ASP A 36 -9.47 0.48 -5.66
C ASP A 36 -10.54 1.05 -4.70
N PRO A 37 -10.45 2.34 -4.30
CA PRO A 37 -11.42 2.95 -3.41
C PRO A 37 -12.80 3.18 -4.05
N GLN A 38 -12.99 2.77 -5.32
CA GLN A 38 -14.26 2.79 -6.04
C GLN A 38 -14.82 1.39 -6.30
N ASP A 39 -14.16 0.34 -5.80
CA ASP A 39 -14.62 -1.05 -5.86
C ASP A 39 -15.29 -1.44 -4.54
N ASP A 40 -16.62 -1.39 -4.51
CA ASP A 40 -17.41 -1.67 -3.31
C ASP A 40 -17.22 -3.12 -2.80
N GLU A 41 -16.99 -4.09 -3.70
CA GLU A 41 -16.76 -5.48 -3.30
C GLU A 41 -15.41 -5.61 -2.60
N GLN A 42 -14.38 -4.97 -3.13
CA GLN A 42 -13.06 -4.95 -2.50
C GLN A 42 -13.08 -4.23 -1.15
N LEU A 43 -13.80 -3.12 -1.06
CA LEU A 43 -13.96 -2.38 0.19
C LEU A 43 -14.71 -3.20 1.24
N ALA A 44 -15.75 -3.94 0.86
CA ALA A 44 -16.48 -4.83 1.78
C ALA A 44 -15.58 -5.96 2.31
N LYS A 45 -14.74 -6.56 1.46
CA LYS A 45 -13.74 -7.56 1.90
C LYS A 45 -12.75 -6.96 2.89
N MET A 46 -12.26 -5.75 2.63
CA MET A 46 -11.34 -5.07 3.55
C MET A 46 -11.99 -4.72 4.89
N ASP A 47 -13.25 -4.27 4.88
CA ASP A 47 -14.01 -3.99 6.10
C ASP A 47 -14.30 -5.27 6.92
N GLN A 48 -14.43 -6.43 6.27
CA GLN A 48 -14.52 -7.73 6.94
C GLN A 48 -13.16 -8.18 7.50
N ALA A 49 -12.07 -7.88 6.80
CA ALA A 49 -10.72 -8.28 7.22
C ALA A 49 -10.24 -7.48 8.43
N LEU A 50 -10.41 -6.15 8.38
CA LEU A 50 -9.74 -5.22 9.28
C LEU A 50 -10.73 -4.22 9.89
N ASP A 51 -10.68 -4.05 11.20
CA ASP A 51 -11.43 -3.01 11.89
C ASP A 51 -10.74 -1.65 11.73
N LYS A 52 -11.53 -0.61 11.43
CA LYS A 52 -11.08 0.80 11.40
C LYS A 52 -9.84 1.06 10.52
N TRP A 53 -9.60 0.21 9.52
CA TRP A 53 -8.47 0.40 8.60
C TRP A 53 -8.61 1.71 7.82
N ARG A 54 -9.83 2.13 7.46
CA ARG A 54 -10.10 3.40 6.79
C ARG A 54 -10.93 4.36 7.64
N ASP A 55 -10.71 5.66 7.44
CA ASP A 55 -11.55 6.72 7.99
C ASP A 55 -12.58 7.15 6.95
N VAL A 56 -13.86 6.84 7.19
CA VAL A 56 -14.98 7.19 6.30
C VAL A 56 -15.15 8.72 6.19
N GLY A 57 -14.80 9.48 7.23
CA GLY A 57 -14.86 10.94 7.23
C GLY A 57 -13.71 11.60 6.46
N LYS A 58 -12.67 10.83 6.11
CA LYS A 58 -11.52 11.29 5.31
C LYS A 58 -11.31 10.34 4.15
N PRO A 59 -12.19 10.34 3.13
CA PRO A 59 -12.07 9.44 1.99
C PRO A 59 -10.80 9.73 1.18
N CYS A 60 -10.32 8.73 0.45
CA CYS A 60 -9.22 8.89 -0.50
C CYS A 60 -9.58 10.00 -1.51
N GLN A 61 -8.70 10.99 -1.68
CA GLN A 61 -8.92 12.07 -2.66
C GLN A 61 -8.59 11.58 -4.07
N THR A 62 -7.30 11.34 -4.33
CA THR A 62 -6.78 10.80 -5.59
C THR A 62 -5.95 9.55 -5.33
N GLY A 63 -5.04 9.62 -4.37
CA GLY A 63 -4.31 8.50 -3.81
C GLY A 63 -4.21 8.62 -2.29
N ARG A 64 -3.92 7.49 -1.63
CA ARG A 64 -3.62 7.42 -0.21
C ARG A 64 -2.86 6.14 0.12
N ALA A 65 -1.63 6.27 0.60
CA ALA A 65 -0.92 5.22 1.29
C ALA A 65 -1.06 5.42 2.80
N THR A 66 -1.34 4.35 3.54
CA THR A 66 -1.35 4.39 5.01
C THR A 66 -0.58 3.21 5.57
N ALA A 67 0.31 3.51 6.52
CA ALA A 67 1.10 2.52 7.23
C ALA A 67 0.33 1.95 8.42
N TYR A 68 0.46 0.65 8.61
CA TYR A 68 -0.08 -0.12 9.71
C TYR A 68 0.97 -1.14 10.17
N PHE A 69 0.75 -1.68 11.36
CA PHE A 69 1.58 -2.74 11.90
C PHE A 69 0.70 -3.76 12.64
N THR A 70 1.18 -4.99 12.67
CA THR A 70 0.64 -6.08 13.49
C THR A 70 1.76 -6.61 14.38
N ASP A 71 1.50 -7.68 15.12
CA ASP A 71 2.56 -8.36 15.85
C ASP A 71 3.52 -9.10 14.90
N ASP A 72 3.07 -9.44 13.68
CA ASP A 72 3.79 -10.32 12.74
C ASP A 72 4.28 -9.61 11.46
N ALA A 73 3.79 -8.41 11.15
CA ALA A 73 4.05 -7.73 9.88
C ALA A 73 3.86 -6.20 9.91
N TYR A 74 4.59 -5.51 9.03
CA TYR A 74 4.30 -4.14 8.62
C TYR A 74 3.44 -4.14 7.35
N VAL A 75 2.45 -3.26 7.28
CA VAL A 75 1.46 -3.25 6.18
C VAL A 75 1.27 -1.84 5.62
N ALA A 76 1.23 -1.71 4.31
CA ALA A 76 0.87 -0.50 3.57
C ALA A 76 -0.41 -0.80 2.80
N ILE A 77 -1.48 -0.10 3.15
CA ILE A 77 -2.68 -0.10 2.31
C ILE A 77 -2.59 1.10 1.39
N VAL A 78 -2.59 0.85 0.08
CA VAL A 78 -2.45 1.85 -0.97
C VAL A 78 -3.76 1.93 -1.72
N GLN A 79 -4.40 3.08 -1.66
CA GLN A 79 -5.64 3.39 -2.36
C GLN A 79 -5.35 4.37 -3.48
N ILE A 80 -5.85 4.13 -4.69
CA ILE A 80 -5.72 5.04 -5.83
C ILE A 80 -7.03 5.07 -6.59
N LYS A 81 -7.66 6.23 -6.74
CA LYS A 81 -8.86 6.38 -7.58
C LYS A 81 -8.52 6.19 -9.06
N ARG A 82 -9.45 5.61 -9.80
CA ARG A 82 -9.40 5.54 -11.26
C ARG A 82 -9.36 6.95 -11.84
N CYS A 83 -8.26 7.26 -12.52
CA CYS A 83 -8.10 8.51 -13.24
C CYS A 83 -7.12 8.33 -14.40
N LYS A 84 -7.12 9.28 -15.35
CA LYS A 84 -6.19 9.27 -16.50
C LYS A 84 -4.72 9.20 -16.08
N HIS A 85 -4.38 9.75 -14.92
CA HIS A 85 -3.02 9.91 -14.42
C HIS A 85 -2.69 8.96 -13.26
N TRP A 86 -3.38 7.82 -13.14
CA TRP A 86 -3.22 6.88 -12.01
C TRP A 86 -1.76 6.44 -11.79
N ARG A 87 -0.95 6.29 -12.85
CA ARG A 87 0.49 6.00 -12.73
C ARG A 87 1.29 7.11 -12.03
N ALA A 88 0.93 8.38 -12.25
CA ALA A 88 1.54 9.50 -11.53
C ALA A 88 1.13 9.49 -10.04
N VAL A 89 -0.09 9.03 -9.75
CA VAL A 89 -0.55 8.82 -8.37
C VAL A 89 0.24 7.70 -7.71
N ILE A 90 0.55 6.61 -8.41
CA ILE A 90 1.44 5.55 -7.91
C ILE A 90 2.79 6.13 -7.50
N ALA A 91 3.43 6.93 -8.36
CA ALA A 91 4.71 7.57 -8.05
C ALA A 91 4.64 8.45 -6.79
N HIS A 92 3.53 9.16 -6.59
CA HIS A 92 3.28 9.91 -5.36
C HIS A 92 3.18 8.99 -4.14
N GLU A 93 2.34 7.97 -4.18
CA GLU A 93 2.10 7.08 -3.04
C GLU A 93 3.35 6.28 -2.64
N ILE A 94 4.21 5.93 -3.59
CA ILE A 94 5.49 5.26 -3.31
C ILE A 94 6.41 6.11 -2.45
N THR A 95 6.35 7.43 -2.61
CA THR A 95 7.12 8.35 -1.77
C THR A 95 6.73 8.20 -0.29
N HIS A 96 5.44 7.97 -0.01
CA HIS A 96 4.99 7.70 1.36
C HIS A 96 5.44 6.32 1.84
N ILE A 97 5.33 5.29 1.00
CA ILE A 97 5.72 3.91 1.36
C ILE A 97 7.21 3.82 1.67
N LYS A 98 8.08 4.41 0.84
CA LYS A 98 9.53 4.42 1.13
C LYS A 98 9.84 5.13 2.46
N ASN A 99 9.10 6.18 2.80
CA ASN A 99 9.28 6.89 4.06
C ASN A 99 8.79 6.04 5.24
N PHE A 100 7.70 5.27 5.08
CA PHE A 100 7.25 4.31 6.10
C PHE A 100 8.33 3.26 6.37
N ILE A 101 8.89 2.66 5.32
CA ILE A 101 9.99 1.69 5.41
C ILE A 101 11.19 2.33 6.12
N ALA A 102 11.56 3.56 5.74
CA ALA A 102 12.68 4.23 6.37
C ALA A 102 12.49 4.46 7.87
N ASP A 103 11.32 4.96 8.24
CA ASP A 103 10.96 5.21 9.63
C ASP A 103 10.92 3.92 10.46
N ASP A 104 10.36 2.83 9.92
CA ASP A 104 10.19 1.57 10.63
C ASP A 104 11.49 0.75 10.76
N PHE A 105 12.41 0.87 9.80
CA PHE A 105 13.69 0.15 9.80
C PHE A 105 14.90 1.03 10.16
N GLY A 106 14.68 2.28 10.56
CA GLY A 106 15.75 3.20 10.98
C GLY A 106 16.72 3.59 9.85
N ILE A 107 16.22 3.67 8.62
CA ILE A 107 17.02 3.97 7.43
C ILE A 107 17.08 5.48 7.23
N THR A 108 18.28 5.99 6.96
CA THR A 108 18.46 7.35 6.45
C THR A 108 18.84 7.26 4.98
N TRP A 109 18.02 7.83 4.11
CA TRP A 109 18.29 7.83 2.67
C TRP A 109 19.52 8.68 2.35
N ASP A 110 20.49 8.09 1.66
CA ASP A 110 21.74 8.74 1.27
C ASP A 110 21.54 9.54 -0.01
N LYS A 111 21.76 10.85 0.06
CA LYS A 111 21.62 11.77 -1.08
C LYS A 111 22.78 11.66 -2.08
N THR A 112 23.87 11.00 -1.70
CA THR A 112 25.09 10.83 -2.50
C THR A 112 25.20 9.44 -3.13
N ASN A 113 24.55 8.45 -2.51
CA ASN A 113 24.38 7.10 -3.06
C ASN A 113 22.90 6.71 -2.97
N ASP A 114 22.10 7.28 -3.87
CA ASP A 114 20.65 7.09 -3.93
C ASP A 114 20.23 5.81 -4.68
N GLU A 115 21.18 5.02 -5.18
CA GLU A 115 20.89 3.77 -5.90
C GLU A 115 19.98 2.81 -5.11
N PRO A 116 20.21 2.52 -3.81
CA PRO A 116 19.34 1.62 -3.07
C PRO A 116 17.91 2.15 -2.96
N GLU A 117 17.75 3.47 -2.81
CA GLU A 117 16.45 4.13 -2.81
C GLU A 117 15.79 4.02 -4.19
N ALA A 118 16.54 4.31 -5.26
CA ALA A 118 16.08 4.24 -6.64
C ALA A 118 15.58 2.83 -7.02
N TYR A 119 16.31 1.78 -6.62
CA TYR A 119 15.89 0.40 -6.82
C TYR A 119 14.63 0.06 -6.03
N LEU A 120 14.53 0.50 -4.78
CA LEU A 120 13.33 0.29 -3.96
C LEU A 120 12.11 0.95 -4.60
N VAL A 121 12.19 2.22 -4.97
CA VAL A 121 11.04 2.94 -5.54
C VAL A 121 10.67 2.39 -6.93
N GLY A 122 11.64 1.97 -7.74
CA GLY A 122 11.39 1.33 -9.04
C GLY A 122 10.72 -0.04 -8.91
N ALA A 123 11.15 -0.85 -7.93
CA ALA A 123 10.53 -2.14 -7.63
C ALA A 123 9.09 -1.96 -7.11
N LEU A 124 8.87 -1.00 -6.20
CA LEU A 124 7.54 -0.65 -5.70
C LEU A 124 6.63 -0.19 -6.84
N PHE A 125 7.11 0.68 -7.73
CA PHE A 125 6.34 1.16 -8.88
C PHE A 125 5.86 0.01 -9.74
N THR A 126 6.78 -0.88 -10.12
CA THR A 126 6.48 -2.02 -10.99
C THR A 126 5.42 -2.93 -10.36
N GLN A 127 5.52 -3.22 -9.06
CA GLN A 127 4.58 -4.14 -8.39
C GLN A 127 3.22 -3.49 -8.16
N ILE A 128 3.17 -2.23 -7.73
CA ILE A 128 1.91 -1.50 -7.57
C ILE A 128 1.22 -1.30 -8.92
N GLU A 129 1.97 -0.94 -9.97
CA GLU A 129 1.43 -0.80 -11.33
C GLU A 129 0.76 -2.09 -11.79
N ARG A 130 1.46 -3.23 -11.69
CA ARG A 130 0.91 -4.54 -12.04
C ARG A 130 -0.34 -4.89 -11.23
N ALA A 131 -0.37 -4.56 -9.94
CA ALA A 131 -1.52 -4.80 -9.09
C ALA A 131 -2.75 -4.02 -9.60
N TYR A 132 -2.60 -2.72 -9.88
CA TYR A 132 -3.69 -1.89 -10.41
C TYR A 132 -4.09 -2.25 -11.85
N GLU A 133 -3.16 -2.67 -12.72
CA GLU A 133 -3.50 -3.23 -14.03
C GLU A 133 -4.34 -4.50 -13.90
N GLY A 134 -4.03 -5.34 -12.90
CA GLY A 134 -4.84 -6.50 -12.51
C GLY A 134 -6.25 -6.13 -12.05
N LEU A 135 -6.43 -4.95 -11.45
CA LEU A 135 -7.73 -4.34 -11.12
C LEU A 135 -8.39 -3.65 -12.33
N GLY A 136 -7.80 -3.73 -13.52
CA GLY A 136 -8.34 -3.19 -14.76
C GLY A 136 -8.01 -1.72 -15.02
N TYR A 137 -7.03 -1.14 -14.33
CA TYR A 137 -6.58 0.21 -14.63
C TYR A 137 -5.91 0.25 -16.01
N GLY A 138 -6.09 1.36 -16.73
CA GLY A 138 -5.51 1.55 -18.07
C GLY A 138 -6.21 0.82 -19.22
N LYS A 139 -7.21 -0.03 -18.95
CA LYS A 139 -8.06 -0.61 -20.01
C LYS A 139 -9.01 0.47 -20.54
N LYS A 140 -9.09 0.62 -21.87
CA LYS A 140 -10.17 1.40 -22.49
C LYS A 140 -11.46 0.62 -22.27
N SER A 141 -12.44 1.27 -21.65
CA SER A 141 -13.83 0.79 -21.56
C SER A 141 -14.40 0.52 -22.95
#